data_AF-A0A443QM43-F1
#
_entry.id   AF-A0A443QM43-F1
#
_cell.length_a   1.000
_cell.length_b   1.000
_cell.length_c   1.000
_cell.angle_alpha   90.00
_cell.angle_beta   90.00
_cell.angle_gamma   90.00
#
_symmetry.space_group_name_H-M   'P 1'
#
loop_
_entity.id
_entity.type
_entity.pdbx_description
1 polymer ?
#
loop_
_entity_poly.entity_id
_entity_poly.type
_entity_poly.pdbx_seq_one_letter_code
_entity_poly.pdbx_strand_id
1 'polypeptide(L)'
;MFYLLVVNEEEAKPGLVTDLDLVTFAQKRANELSEKCGFDHEGNKGSGYGENLAAGYRTCEKVVDAWYNEKKDYTEPKFTPKVGHYTQLIWKSTKKIGCATAPHCKFGSVTVCNYYPPGNMYGQFEENAPVKSRKKFREV
;
A
#
# COMPACT_ATOMS: atom_id res chain seq x y z
N MET A 1 -8.37 -6.11 14.96
CA MET A 1 -7.47 -4.99 15.30
C MET A 1 -6.35 -5.00 14.26
N PHE A 2 -6.65 -4.80 12.96
CA PHE A 2 -6.25 -3.58 12.21
C PHE A 2 -5.11 -2.83 12.91
N TYR A 3 -3.95 -3.48 13.07
CA TYR A 3 -2.86 -3.02 13.93
C TYR A 3 -2.55 -1.57 13.58
N LEU A 4 -2.97 -0.72 14.49
CA LEU A 4 -3.26 0.70 14.41
C LEU A 4 -2.67 1.44 13.20
N LEU A 5 -3.55 2.05 12.40
CA LEU A 5 -3.30 3.34 11.76
C LEU A 5 -1.95 3.43 11.04
N VAL A 6 -1.72 2.64 10.00
CA VAL A 6 -0.60 2.78 9.04
C VAL A 6 0.66 3.41 9.69
N VAL A 7 1.40 2.56 10.41
CA VAL A 7 2.86 2.57 10.57
C VAL A 7 3.60 3.47 11.57
N ASN A 8 3.02 4.53 12.14
CA ASN A 8 3.55 5.23 13.34
C ASN A 8 2.59 6.35 13.73
N GLU A 9 2.49 6.83 14.98
CA GLU A 9 1.60 7.97 15.29
C GLU A 9 1.89 9.22 14.42
N GLU A 10 3.15 9.42 14.03
CA GLU A 10 3.57 10.53 13.17
C GLU A 10 3.28 10.33 11.66
N GLU A 11 2.96 9.11 11.23
CA GLU A 11 2.69 8.74 9.82
C GLU A 11 1.30 8.11 9.63
N ALA A 12 0.59 7.94 10.75
CA ALA A 12 -0.77 7.50 10.83
C ALA A 12 -1.63 8.41 9.96
N LYS A 13 -2.58 7.81 9.25
CA LYS A 13 -3.62 8.54 8.53
C LYS A 13 -4.84 8.67 9.42
N PRO A 14 -5.09 9.84 10.05
CA PRO A 14 -6.33 10.04 10.79
C PRO A 14 -7.50 9.88 9.82
N GLY A 15 -8.47 9.04 10.21
CA GLY A 15 -9.68 8.81 9.42
C GLY A 15 -9.52 7.87 8.23
N LEU A 16 -8.44 7.07 8.14
CA LEU A 16 -8.43 5.92 7.24
C LEU A 16 -9.44 4.88 7.75
N VAL A 17 -10.42 4.53 6.92
CA VAL A 17 -11.47 3.55 7.25
C VAL A 17 -11.40 2.35 6.31
N THR A 18 -11.89 1.21 6.80
CA THR A 18 -12.13 0.06 5.92
C THR A 18 -13.41 0.29 5.14
N ASP A 19 -13.37 -0.01 3.84
CA ASP A 19 -14.53 0.12 2.95
C ASP A 19 -14.85 -1.26 2.32
N LEU A 20 -16.11 -1.67 2.43
CA LEU A 20 -16.53 -3.02 2.01
C LEU A 20 -16.49 -3.20 0.49
N ASP A 21 -16.68 -2.14 -0.29
CA ASP A 21 -16.59 -2.23 -1.75
C ASP A 21 -15.13 -2.44 -2.17
N LEU A 22 -14.19 -1.74 -1.52
CA LEU A 22 -12.76 -1.99 -1.70
C LEU A 22 -12.34 -3.39 -1.26
N VAL A 23 -12.89 -3.93 -0.16
CA VAL A 23 -12.61 -5.31 0.27
C VAL A 23 -13.12 -6.31 -0.76
N THR A 24 -14.33 -6.10 -1.27
CA THR A 24 -14.95 -6.95 -2.29
C THR A 24 -14.13 -6.92 -3.59
N PHE A 25 -13.68 -5.73 -4.00
CA PHE A 25 -12.82 -5.58 -5.18
C PHE A 25 -11.46 -6.25 -4.97
N ALA A 26 -10.82 -6.06 -3.81
CA ALA A 26 -9.56 -6.69 -3.47
C ALA A 26 -9.68 -8.23 -3.48
N GLN A 27 -10.79 -8.78 -2.98
CA GLN A 27 -11.03 -10.23 -3.00
C GLN A 27 -11.17 -10.75 -4.42
N LYS A 28 -11.92 -10.05 -5.28
CA LYS A 28 -12.03 -10.39 -6.71
C LYS A 28 -10.66 -10.39 -7.38
N ARG A 29 -9.83 -9.37 -7.12
CA ARG A 29 -8.46 -9.29 -7.64
C ARG A 29 -7.56 -10.41 -7.12
N ALA A 30 -7.62 -10.72 -5.83
CA ALA A 30 -6.84 -11.81 -5.24
C ALA A 30 -7.21 -13.17 -5.87
N ASN A 31 -8.50 -13.41 -6.10
CA ASN A 31 -8.98 -14.62 -6.77
C ASN A 31 -8.53 -14.68 -8.23
N GLU A 32 -8.62 -13.58 -8.98
CA GLU A 32 -8.12 -13.52 -10.37
C GLU A 32 -6.63 -13.84 -10.48
N LEU A 33 -5.82 -13.28 -9.58
CA LEU A 33 -4.37 -13.57 -9.52
C LEU A 33 -4.11 -15.03 -9.16
N SER A 34 -4.86 -15.57 -8.20
CA SER A 34 -4.81 -16.99 -7.82
C SER A 34 -5.13 -17.91 -9.00
N GLU A 35 -6.27 -17.70 -9.66
CA GLU A 35 -6.78 -18.55 -10.74
C GLU A 35 -5.89 -18.52 -11.98
N LYS A 36 -5.39 -17.34 -12.34
CA LYS A 36 -4.51 -17.15 -13.50
C LYS A 36 -3.05 -17.46 -13.21
N CYS A 37 -2.72 -17.77 -11.95
CA CYS A 37 -1.33 -17.93 -11.51
C CYS A 37 -0.47 -16.69 -11.84
N GLY A 38 -1.08 -15.50 -11.75
CA GLY A 38 -0.52 -14.22 -12.18
C GLY A 38 -0.09 -13.32 -11.03
N PHE A 39 0.78 -12.35 -11.31
CA PHE A 39 1.22 -11.35 -10.34
C PHE A 39 1.49 -10.02 -11.05
N ASP A 40 0.43 -9.26 -11.28
CA ASP A 40 0.42 -8.01 -12.02
C ASP A 40 -0.75 -7.11 -11.60
N HIS A 41 -0.68 -5.84 -12.01
CA HIS A 41 -1.68 -4.82 -11.71
C HIS A 41 -2.75 -4.68 -12.82
N GLU A 42 -2.79 -5.53 -13.85
CA GLU A 42 -3.61 -5.31 -15.05
C GLU A 42 -5.11 -5.26 -14.75
N GLY A 43 -5.61 -6.15 -13.89
CA GLY A 43 -7.04 -6.16 -13.54
C GLY A 43 -7.47 -5.02 -12.60
N ASN A 44 -6.53 -4.17 -12.14
CA ASN A 44 -6.86 -2.93 -11.44
C ASN A 44 -6.98 -1.72 -12.39
N LYS A 45 -6.56 -1.84 -13.66
CA LYS A 45 -6.64 -0.73 -14.61
C LYS A 45 -8.10 -0.28 -14.80
N GLY A 46 -8.32 1.03 -14.72
CA GLY A 46 -9.65 1.64 -14.89
C GLY A 46 -10.56 1.55 -13.66
N SER A 47 -10.14 0.93 -12.55
CA SER A 47 -10.95 0.86 -11.31
C SER A 47 -11.07 2.21 -10.60
N GLY A 48 -10.09 3.11 -10.79
CA GLY A 48 -9.95 4.33 -10.01
C GLY A 48 -9.35 4.13 -8.61
N TYR A 49 -8.90 2.91 -8.27
CA TYR A 49 -8.29 2.58 -6.98
C TYR A 49 -6.77 2.47 -7.07
N GLY A 50 -6.09 2.83 -5.99
CA GLY A 50 -4.70 2.43 -5.78
C GLY A 50 -4.61 0.95 -5.48
N GLU A 51 -3.45 0.33 -5.68
CA GLU A 51 -3.25 -1.11 -5.41
C GLU A 51 -1.84 -1.39 -4.90
N ASN A 52 -1.74 -2.14 -3.80
CA ASN A 52 -0.52 -2.80 -3.36
C ASN A 52 -0.71 -4.32 -3.48
N LEU A 53 0.32 -5.01 -3.97
CA LEU A 53 0.36 -6.46 -4.11
C LEU A 53 1.52 -7.04 -3.31
N ALA A 54 1.30 -8.20 -2.69
CA ALA A 54 2.34 -8.97 -2.05
C ALA A 54 2.08 -10.47 -2.25
N ALA A 55 3.13 -11.27 -2.29
CA ALA A 55 3.01 -12.71 -2.43
C ALA A 55 4.02 -13.45 -1.53
N GLY A 56 3.65 -14.63 -1.06
CA GLY A 56 4.53 -15.48 -0.26
C GLY A 56 4.66 -15.11 1.21
N TYR A 57 3.77 -14.27 1.72
CA TYR A 57 3.73 -13.89 3.13
C TYR A 57 2.67 -14.71 3.88
N ARG A 58 3.02 -15.14 5.10
CA ARG A 58 2.14 -15.96 5.95
C ARG A 58 1.06 -15.15 6.67
N THR A 59 1.29 -13.87 6.90
CA THR A 59 0.38 -13.02 7.67
C THR A 59 0.30 -11.61 7.06
N CYS A 60 -0.82 -10.93 7.29
CA CYS A 60 -1.04 -9.56 6.82
C CYS A 60 -0.04 -8.57 7.43
N GLU A 61 0.38 -8.79 8.67
CA GLU A 61 1.39 -7.98 9.35
C GLU A 61 2.71 -8.00 8.58
N LYS A 62 3.16 -9.19 8.13
CA LYS A 62 4.40 -9.31 7.35
C LYS A 62 4.31 -8.66 5.98
N VAL A 63 3.13 -8.66 5.37
CA VAL A 63 2.88 -7.92 4.11
C VAL A 63 3.05 -6.42 4.34
N VAL A 64 2.40 -5.88 5.36
CA VAL A 64 2.47 -4.45 5.68
C VAL A 64 3.88 -4.05 6.10
N ASP A 65 4.58 -4.87 6.89
CA ASP A 65 5.99 -4.65 7.25
C ASP A 65 6.86 -4.57 6.00
N ALA A 66 6.69 -5.49 5.04
CA ALA A 66 7.48 -5.51 3.82
C ALA A 66 7.27 -4.24 2.98
N TRP A 67 6.01 -3.84 2.76
CA TRP A 67 5.68 -2.61 2.06
C TRP A 67 6.19 -1.37 2.79
N TYR A 68 6.11 -1.33 4.12
CA TYR A 68 6.58 -0.20 4.90
C TYR A 68 8.10 -0.05 4.88
N ASN A 69 8.82 -1.17 4.90
CA ASN A 69 10.29 -1.17 4.94
C ASN A 69 10.94 -0.57 3.69
N GLU A 70 10.18 -0.34 2.61
CA GLU A 70 10.64 0.46 1.47
C GLU A 70 10.94 1.92 1.84
N LYS A 71 10.47 2.39 3.01
CA LYS A 71 10.82 3.70 3.60
C LYS A 71 12.32 3.98 3.60
N LYS A 72 13.15 2.95 3.78
CA LYS A 72 14.62 3.08 3.78
C LYS A 72 15.17 3.58 2.44
N ASP A 73 14.46 3.33 1.34
CA ASP A 73 14.80 3.70 -0.02
C ASP A 73 14.06 4.99 -0.46
N TYR A 74 13.18 5.54 0.39
CA TYR A 74 12.40 6.75 0.10
C TYR A 74 13.16 8.03 0.48
N THR A 75 14.02 8.49 -0.42
CA THR A 75 14.88 9.67 -0.21
C THR A 75 14.36 10.96 -0.83
N GLU A 76 13.43 10.86 -1.79
CA GLU A 76 12.84 11.99 -2.51
C GLU A 76 11.34 11.79 -2.68
N PRO A 77 10.53 12.86 -2.70
CA PRO A 77 9.08 12.79 -2.83
C PRO A 77 8.66 12.52 -4.28
N LYS A 78 8.97 11.31 -4.77
CA LYS A 78 8.65 10.88 -6.13
C LYS A 78 8.40 9.38 -6.19
N PHE A 79 7.63 8.96 -7.18
CA PHE A 79 7.42 7.55 -7.45
C PHE A 79 8.71 6.88 -7.91
N THR A 80 9.01 5.72 -7.33
CA THR A 80 9.89 4.72 -7.94
C THR A 80 9.30 3.33 -7.70
N PRO A 81 9.60 2.33 -8.54
CA PRO A 81 9.15 0.96 -8.32
C PRO A 81 9.60 0.35 -6.98
N LYS A 82 10.64 0.91 -6.33
CA LYS A 82 11.17 0.43 -5.04
C LYS A 82 10.44 0.95 -3.82
N VAL A 83 9.66 2.02 -3.96
CA VAL A 83 9.03 2.76 -2.83
C VAL A 83 7.52 2.90 -2.97
N GLY A 84 6.96 2.42 -4.08
CA GLY A 84 5.56 2.61 -4.43
C GLY A 84 4.59 2.04 -3.39
N HIS A 85 4.95 0.92 -2.74
CA HIS A 85 4.09 0.35 -1.72
C HIS A 85 4.11 1.21 -0.46
N TYR A 86 5.29 1.65 -0.02
CA TYR A 86 5.43 2.57 1.12
C TYR A 86 4.69 3.89 0.87
N THR A 87 4.87 4.52 -0.28
CA THR A 87 4.24 5.81 -0.56
C THR A 87 2.72 5.71 -0.65
N GLN A 88 2.18 4.60 -1.17
CA GLN A 88 0.74 4.33 -1.10
C GLN A 88 0.27 4.14 0.35
N LEU A 89 1.06 3.43 1.18
CA LEU A 89 0.76 3.28 2.60
C LEU A 89 0.72 4.61 3.31
N ILE A 90 1.61 5.58 3.04
CA ILE A 90 1.59 6.88 3.75
C ILE A 90 0.80 7.99 3.04
N TRP A 91 0.25 7.73 1.86
CA TRP A 91 -0.47 8.73 1.05
C TRP A 91 -1.60 9.45 1.80
N LYS A 92 -1.40 10.72 2.16
CA LYS A 92 -2.26 11.53 3.05
C LYS A 92 -3.73 11.60 2.62
N SER A 93 -3.97 11.75 1.32
CA SER A 93 -5.33 11.90 0.78
C SER A 93 -6.12 10.60 0.70
N THR A 94 -5.48 9.43 0.79
CA THR A 94 -6.19 8.15 0.83
C THR A 94 -6.98 8.02 2.14
N LYS A 95 -8.28 7.75 2.05
CA LYS A 95 -9.21 7.68 3.19
C LYS A 95 -9.85 6.32 3.38
N LYS A 96 -9.82 5.47 2.37
CA LYS A 96 -10.43 4.15 2.39
C LYS A 96 -9.45 3.09 1.96
N ILE A 97 -9.54 1.92 2.59
CA ILE A 97 -8.75 0.74 2.24
C ILE A 97 -9.64 -0.51 2.29
N GLY A 98 -9.36 -1.47 1.42
CA GLY A 98 -9.87 -2.82 1.52
C GLY A 98 -8.81 -3.81 1.09
N CYS A 99 -8.64 -4.91 1.83
CA CYS A 99 -7.61 -5.90 1.55
C CYS A 99 -8.19 -7.30 1.56
N ALA A 100 -7.60 -8.18 0.77
CA ALA A 100 -7.93 -9.59 0.70
C ALA A 100 -6.68 -10.42 0.43
N THR A 101 -6.73 -11.69 0.82
CA THR A 101 -5.68 -12.67 0.52
C THR A 101 -6.32 -13.92 -0.07
N ALA A 102 -5.68 -14.47 -1.10
CA ALA A 102 -6.04 -15.74 -1.71
C ALA A 102 -4.81 -16.66 -1.76
N PRO A 103 -5.01 -17.99 -1.88
CA PRO A 103 -3.93 -18.90 -2.24
C PRO A 103 -3.27 -18.47 -3.56
N HIS A 104 -2.04 -18.93 -3.82
CA HIS A 104 -1.40 -18.69 -5.12
C HIS A 104 -0.56 -19.89 -5.54
N CYS A 105 -0.73 -20.32 -6.79
CA CYS A 105 -0.06 -21.50 -7.39
C CYS A 105 1.46 -21.58 -7.16
N LYS A 106 2.16 -20.43 -7.17
CA LYS A 106 3.63 -20.33 -7.14
C LYS A 106 4.17 -19.82 -5.81
N PHE A 107 3.40 -18.99 -5.14
CA PHE A 107 3.88 -18.23 -3.97
C PHE A 107 3.22 -18.73 -2.67
N GLY A 108 2.25 -19.64 -2.74
CA GLY A 108 1.45 -20.07 -1.61
C GLY A 108 0.30 -19.11 -1.29
N SER A 109 0.57 -17.80 -1.27
CA SER A 109 -0.43 -16.75 -1.05
C SER A 109 -0.17 -15.52 -1.92
N VAL A 110 -1.25 -14.78 -2.20
CA VAL A 110 -1.23 -13.42 -2.77
C VAL A 110 -2.18 -12.53 -1.98
N THR A 111 -1.68 -11.36 -1.57
CA THR A 111 -2.44 -10.33 -0.84
C THR A 111 -2.58 -9.10 -1.73
N VAL A 112 -3.81 -8.60 -1.80
CA VAL A 112 -4.18 -7.37 -2.52
C VAL A 112 -4.75 -6.38 -1.52
N CYS A 113 -4.29 -5.13 -1.56
CA CYS A 113 -4.93 -4.01 -0.88
C CYS A 113 -5.27 -2.92 -1.88
N ASN A 114 -6.52 -2.48 -1.90
CA ASN A 114 -6.99 -1.37 -2.73
C ASN A 114 -7.28 -0.13 -1.89
N TYR A 115 -7.05 1.05 -2.48
CA TYR A 115 -7.03 2.33 -1.79
C TYR A 115 -7.88 3.38 -2.51
N TYR A 116 -8.61 4.20 -1.77
CA TYR A 116 -9.36 5.33 -2.33
C TYR A 116 -9.32 6.59 -1.45
N PRO A 117 -9.14 7.80 -2.02
CA PRO A 117 -8.56 8.07 -3.34
C PRO A 117 -7.22 7.36 -3.56
N PRO A 118 -6.83 7.09 -4.84
CA PRO A 118 -5.59 6.39 -5.15
C PRO A 118 -4.36 7.21 -4.72
N GLY A 119 -3.31 6.50 -4.32
CA GLY A 119 -2.01 7.10 -4.07
C GLY A 119 -1.12 7.14 -5.30
N ASN A 120 0.13 7.56 -5.10
CA ASN A 120 1.17 7.56 -6.13
C ASN A 120 0.84 8.38 -7.38
N MET A 121 0.03 9.43 -7.23
CA MET A 121 -0.33 10.32 -8.32
C MET A 121 0.83 11.27 -8.66
N TYR A 122 1.23 11.30 -9.93
CA TYR A 122 2.27 12.21 -10.41
C TYR A 122 1.92 13.67 -10.08
N GLY A 123 2.91 14.41 -9.59
CA GLY A 123 2.75 15.81 -9.18
C GLY A 123 2.14 16.03 -7.79
N GLN A 124 1.76 14.97 -7.06
CA GLN A 124 1.08 15.10 -5.76
C GLN A 124 1.89 14.55 -4.56
N PHE A 125 3.13 14.09 -4.80
CA PHE A 125 3.94 13.43 -3.77
C PHE A 125 4.36 14.37 -2.62
N GLU A 126 4.74 15.61 -2.91
CA GLU A 126 5.14 16.59 -1.89
C GLU A 126 4.05 16.80 -0.83
N GLU A 127 2.79 16.88 -1.27
CA GLU A 127 1.65 17.08 -0.37
C GLU A 127 1.24 15.79 0.36
N ASN A 128 1.32 14.65 -0.34
CA ASN A 128 0.72 13.40 0.13
C ASN A 128 1.69 12.43 0.80
N ALA A 129 2.96 12.50 0.46
CA ALA A 129 4.00 11.62 0.97
C ALA A 129 5.32 12.40 1.11
N PRO A 130 5.37 13.52 1.87
CA PRO A 130 6.60 14.27 2.02
C PRO A 130 7.71 13.41 2.64
N VAL A 131 8.94 13.56 2.17
CA VAL A 131 10.10 12.95 2.82
C VAL A 131 10.34 13.70 4.13
N LYS A 132 10.37 12.99 5.26
CA LYS A 132 10.75 13.62 6.53
C LYS A 132 12.18 14.12 6.42
N SER A 133 12.37 15.42 6.56
CA SER A 133 13.71 15.98 6.68
C SER A 133 14.38 15.35 7.89
N ARG A 134 15.59 14.80 7.72
CA ARG A 134 16.45 14.49 8.88
C ARG A 134 16.56 15.79 9.65
N LYS A 135 16.08 15.85 10.90
CA LYS A 135 16.38 16.95 11.81
C LYS A 135 17.90 17.10 11.77
N LYS A 136 18.42 18.14 11.11
CA LYS A 136 19.80 18.57 11.33
C LYS A 136 19.85 18.91 12.80
N PHE A 137 20.53 18.08 13.60
CA PHE A 137 21.02 18.56 14.88
C PHE A 137 21.84 19.80 14.53
N ARG A 138 21.32 20.98 14.88
CA ARG A 138 22.15 22.17 14.93
C ARG A 138 23.14 21.89 16.05
N GLU A 139 24.38 21.63 15.69
CA GLU A 139 25.49 21.75 16.63
C GLU A 139 25.40 23.15 17.23
N VAL A 140 25.25 23.20 18.55
CA VAL A 140 25.29 24.41 19.36
C VAL A 140 26.72 24.56 19.87
#